data_AF-A0A956MYL1-F1
#
_entry.id   AF-A0A956MYL1-F1
#
_cell.length_a   1.000
_cell.length_b   1.000
_cell.length_c   1.000
_cell.angle_alpha   90.00
_cell.angle_beta   90.00
_cell.angle_gamma   90.00
#
_symmetry.space_group_name_H-M   'P 1'
#
loop_
_entity.id
_entity.type
_entity.pdbx_description
1 polymer ?
#
loop_
_entity_poly.entity_id
_entity_poly.type
_entity_poly.pdbx_seq_one_letter_code
_entity_poly.pdbx_strand_id
1 'polypeptide(L)' 'MKGLVLEGGGTKGAYQIGAYKALRDLGIEFQGVAGTSIGALNGAYIIQNDIEIM' A
#
# COMPACT_ATOMS: atom_id res chain seq x y z
N MET A 1 12.11 -6.10 -11.23
CA MET A 1 11.39 -6.36 -9.97
C MET A 1 11.16 -5.05 -9.25
N LYS A 2 9.90 -4.70 -8.96
CA LYS A 2 9.52 -3.46 -8.23
C LYS A 2 9.02 -3.81 -6.83
N GLY A 3 9.45 -3.07 -5.83
CA GLY A 3 8.95 -3.15 -4.45
C GLY A 3 8.20 -1.88 -4.04
N LEU A 4 7.15 -2.03 -3.24
CA LEU A 4 6.41 -0.93 -2.64
C LEU A 4 6.84 -0.76 -1.19
N VAL A 5 7.29 0.43 -0.79
CA VAL A 5 7.72 0.71 0.59
C VAL A 5 6.77 1.73 1.21
N LEU A 6 6.16 1.37 2.32
CA LEU A 6 5.14 2.17 3.01
C LEU A 6 5.65 2.63 4.38
N GLU A 7 5.85 3.94 4.53
CA GLU A 7 6.32 4.52 5.77
C GLU A 7 5.30 4.38 6.92
N GLY A 8 5.81 4.48 8.16
CA GLY A 8 4.95 4.71 9.33
C GLY A 8 4.45 6.15 9.39
N GLY A 9 3.54 6.44 10.32
CA GLY A 9 2.99 7.80 10.45
C GLY A 9 1.60 7.89 11.10
N GLY A 10 1.08 6.78 11.64
CA GLY A 10 -0.24 6.73 12.25
C GLY A 10 -1.35 7.00 11.23
N THR A 11 -2.34 7.80 11.60
CA THR A 11 -3.52 8.08 10.76
C THR A 11 -3.17 8.76 9.43
N LYS A 12 -2.03 9.44 9.33
CA LYS A 12 -1.57 10.03 8.06
C LYS A 12 -1.37 8.97 6.98
N GLY A 13 -1.08 7.72 7.34
CA GLY A 13 -0.91 6.61 6.40
C GLY A 13 -2.13 6.33 5.50
N ALA A 14 -3.32 6.88 5.80
CA ALA A 14 -4.50 6.75 4.94
C ALA A 14 -4.25 7.22 3.49
N TYR A 15 -3.34 8.18 3.27
CA TYR A 15 -3.01 8.63 1.91
C TYR A 15 -2.43 7.51 1.03
N GLN A 16 -1.76 6.52 1.64
CA GLN A 16 -1.06 5.45 0.93
C GLN A 16 -2.02 4.58 0.12
N ILE A 17 -3.27 4.42 0.56
CA ILE A 17 -4.29 3.66 -0.16
C ILE A 17 -4.69 4.38 -1.46
N GLY A 18 -4.88 5.70 -1.40
CA GLY A 18 -5.16 6.51 -2.59
C GLY A 18 -3.98 6.49 -3.58
N ALA A 19 -2.75 6.63 -3.07
CA ALA A 19 -1.55 6.53 -3.89
C ALA A 19 -1.42 5.15 -4.57
N TYR A 20 -1.68 4.07 -3.83
CA TYR A 20 -1.66 2.71 -4.39
C TYR A 20 -2.73 2.51 -5.47
N LYS A 21 -3.98 2.99 -5.24
CA LYS A 21 -5.06 2.91 -6.24
C LYS A 21 -4.66 3.60 -7.55
N ALA A 22 -4.07 4.81 -7.48
CA ALA A 22 -3.58 5.51 -8.66
C ALA A 22 -2.46 4.75 -9.39
N LEU A 23 -1.51 4.15 -8.65
CA LEU A 23 -0.45 3.33 -9.25
C LEU A 23 -1.02 2.08 -9.94
N ARG A 24 -2.04 1.45 -9.35
CA ARG A 24 -2.75 0.30 -9.92
C ARG A 24 -3.46 0.69 -11.22
N ASP A 25 -4.15 1.82 -11.25
CA ASP A 25 -4.85 2.32 -12.44
C ASP A 25 -3.89 2.64 -13.60
N LEU A 26 -2.63 2.96 -13.28
CA LEU A 26 -1.53 3.13 -14.24
C LEU A 26 -0.87 1.81 -14.67
N GLY A 27 -1.34 0.65 -14.19
CA GLY A 27 -0.77 -0.67 -14.51
C GLY A 27 0.58 -0.93 -13.83
N ILE A 28 0.91 -0.22 -12.75
CA ILE A 28 2.18 -0.40 -12.04
C ILE A 28 2.04 -1.55 -11.05
N GLU A 29 2.60 -2.69 -11.41
CA GLU A 29 2.64 -3.86 -10.53
C GLU A 29 3.87 -3.89 -9.60
N PHE A 30 3.71 -4.49 -8.43
CA PHE A 30 4.75 -4.68 -7.41
C PHE A 30 4.86 -6.16 -7.04
N GLN A 31 6.08 -6.65 -6.83
CA GLN A 31 6.36 -8.05 -6.48
C GLN A 31 6.63 -8.27 -4.99
N GLY A 32 6.66 -7.18 -4.21
CA GLY A 32 6.87 -7.24 -2.77
C GLY A 32 6.50 -5.91 -2.12
N VAL A 33 6.11 -5.99 -0.85
CA VAL A 33 5.76 -4.84 -0.03
C VAL A 33 6.59 -4.88 1.25
N ALA A 34 7.14 -3.75 1.64
CA ALA A 34 7.72 -3.52 2.96
C ALA A 34 6.98 -2.36 3.62
N GLY A 35 6.72 -2.44 4.92
CA GLY A 35 6.07 -1.36 5.62
C GLY A 35 6.33 -1.37 7.12
N THR A 36 6.14 -0.20 7.74
CA THR A 36 6.32 -0.01 9.19
C THR A 36 5.04 0.54 9.80
N SER A 37 4.58 -0.01 10.93
CA SER A 37 3.37 0.46 11.64
C SER A 37 2.15 0.50 10.70
N ILE A 38 1.49 1.66 10.51
CA ILE A 38 0.36 1.79 9.58
C ILE A 38 0.71 1.35 8.15
N GLY A 39 1.94 1.60 7.69
CA GLY A 39 2.39 1.16 6.38
C GLY A 39 2.48 -0.36 6.27
N ALA A 40 2.80 -1.06 7.36
CA ALA A 40 2.78 -2.53 7.40
C ALA A 40 1.34 -3.06 7.26
N LEU A 41 0.39 -2.45 7.97
CA LEU A 41 -1.02 -2.81 7.91
C LEU A 41 -1.61 -2.55 6.52
N ASN A 42 -1.40 -1.35 5.97
CA ASN A 42 -1.82 -1.00 4.61
C ASN A 42 -1.20 -1.96 3.58
N GLY A 43 0.09 -2.29 3.75
CA GLY A 43 0.78 -3.25 2.90
C GLY A 43 0.14 -4.64 2.93
N ALA A 44 -0.26 -5.11 4.12
CA ALA A 44 -0.96 -6.39 4.29
C ALA A 44 -2.32 -6.41 3.56
N TYR A 45 -3.10 -5.31 3.60
CA TYR A 45 -4.36 -5.21 2.88
C TYR A 45 -4.16 -5.14 1.36
N ILE A 46 -3.13 -4.43 0.90
CA ILE A 46 -2.77 -4.35 -0.51
C ILE A 46 -2.46 -5.74 -1.09
N ILE A 47 -1.63 -6.55 -0.41
CA ILE A 47 -1.27 -7.89 -0.91
C ILE A 47 -2.41 -8.91 -0.83
N GLN A 48 -3.36 -8.72 0.10
CA GLN A 48 -4.58 -9.54 0.19
C GLN A 48 -5.63 -9.12 -0.83
N ASN A 49 -5.40 -8.02 -1.56
CA ASN A 49 -6.37 -7.41 -2.47
C ASN A 49 -7.68 -6.97 -1.78
N ASP A 50 -7.61 -6.68 -0.47
CA ASP A 50 -8.74 -6.28 0.40
C ASP A 50 -8.86 -4.75 0.54
N ILE A 51 -8.31 -4.02 -0.41
CA ILE A 51 -8.23 -2.54 -0.44
C ILE A 51 -9.57 -1.85 -0.71
N GLU A 52 -10.60 -2.61 -1.08
CA GLU A 52 -12.00 -2.14 -1.21
C GLU A 52 -12.69 -2.04 0.16
N ILE A 53 -12.17 -2.74 1.16
CA ILE A 53 -12.73 -2.81 2.53
C ILE A 53 -12.15 -1.67 3.41
N MET A 54 -11.13 -0.97 2.91
CA MET A 54 -10.44 0.17 3.54
C MET A 54 -10.86 1.51 2.97
#